data_AF-A0A957VQZ6-F1
#
_entry.id   AF-A0A957VQZ6-F1
#
_cell.length_a   1.000
_cell.length_b   1.000
_cell.length_c   1.000
_cell.angle_alpha   90.00
_cell.angle_beta   90.00
_cell.angle_gamma   90.00
#
_symmetry.space_group_name_H-M   'P 1'
#
loop_
_entity.id
_entity.type
_entity.pdbx_description
1 polymer ?
#
loop_
_entity_poly.entity_id
_entity_poly.type
_entity_poly.pdbx_seq_one_letter_code
_entity_poly.pdbx_strand_id
1 'polypeptide(L)'
;YGVSFMRRGLLTIAIGTGGAAPALAVTIRRRLEAEYGPEYAAFLDLAETLRPRVAAAIPQFRRRVQFWYALVDSPVLGLLADGRHAAATVQLETLLAEYSAAAIPADFHGWKPMLTVESRLSD
;
A
#
# COMPACT_ATOMS: atom_id res chain seq x y z
N TYR A 1 14.46 -22.09 -10.36
CA TYR A 1 15.03 -21.29 -9.25
C TYR A 1 13.92 -20.91 -8.29
N GLY A 2 14.12 -21.02 -6.97
CA GLY A 2 13.09 -20.74 -5.96
C GLY A 2 13.12 -19.30 -5.44
N VAL A 3 11.97 -18.78 -5.02
CA VAL A 3 11.83 -17.51 -4.32
C VAL A 3 11.66 -17.75 -2.82
N SER A 4 12.06 -16.79 -1.99
CA SER A 4 11.66 -16.72 -0.57
C SER A 4 10.47 -15.77 -0.46
N PHE A 5 9.41 -16.13 0.26
CA PHE A 5 8.24 -15.25 0.39
C PHE A 5 7.72 -15.20 1.83
N MET A 6 7.04 -14.11 2.16
CA MET A 6 6.33 -13.91 3.42
C MET A 6 4.89 -13.45 3.16
N ARG A 7 4.01 -13.67 4.14
CA ARG A 7 2.61 -13.29 4.08
C ARG A 7 2.13 -12.62 5.37
N ARG A 8 1.28 -11.60 5.25
CA ARG A 8 0.49 -10.97 6.32
C ARG A 8 -0.92 -10.75 5.80
N GLY A 9 -1.84 -11.69 6.07
CA GLY A 9 -3.20 -11.63 5.51
C GLY A 9 -3.18 -11.57 3.98
N LEU A 10 -3.66 -10.45 3.40
CA LEU A 10 -3.66 -10.20 1.96
C LEU A 10 -2.28 -9.72 1.41
N LEU A 11 -1.35 -9.27 2.26
CA LEU A 11 -0.01 -8.86 1.83
C LEU A 11 0.85 -10.10 1.55
N THR A 12 1.46 -10.13 0.37
CA THR A 12 2.49 -11.12 -0.01
C THR A 12 3.71 -10.38 -0.54
N ILE A 13 4.89 -10.70 -0.01
CA ILE A 13 6.17 -10.20 -0.52
C ILE A 13 7.02 -11.40 -0.93
N ALA A 14 7.48 -11.41 -2.19
CA ALA A 14 8.33 -12.46 -2.75
C ALA A 14 9.69 -11.88 -3.16
N ILE A 15 10.75 -12.58 -2.78
CA ILE A 15 12.14 -12.19 -3.00
C ILE A 15 12.81 -13.25 -3.86
N GLY A 16 13.29 -12.84 -5.02
CA GLY A 16 14.03 -13.67 -5.96
C GLY A 16 15.44 -13.13 -6.21
N THR A 17 16.42 -14.02 -6.34
CA THR A 17 17.82 -13.68 -6.64
C THR A 17 18.30 -14.31 -7.95
N GLY A 18 17.39 -14.74 -8.83
CA GLY A 18 17.73 -15.44 -10.08
C GLY A 18 18.53 -16.74 -9.90
N GLY A 19 18.57 -17.30 -8.68
CA GLY A 19 19.41 -18.45 -8.34
C GLY A 19 20.84 -18.12 -7.88
N ALA A 20 21.29 -16.87 -8.02
CA ALA A 20 22.67 -16.48 -7.68
C ALA A 20 22.98 -16.62 -6.19
N ALA A 21 22.04 -16.25 -5.31
CA ALA A 21 22.24 -16.27 -3.86
C ALA A 21 20.95 -16.56 -3.07
N PRO A 22 20.48 -17.81 -2.97
CA PRO A 22 19.27 -18.15 -2.20
C PRO A 22 19.32 -17.71 -0.73
N ALA A 23 20.51 -17.73 -0.11
CA ALA A 23 20.72 -17.26 1.26
C ALA A 23 20.44 -15.74 1.43
N LEU A 24 20.68 -14.93 0.39
CA LEU A 24 20.36 -13.51 0.40
C LEU A 24 18.84 -13.31 0.38
N ALA A 25 18.10 -14.07 -0.43
CA ALA A 25 16.63 -14.00 -0.46
C ALA A 25 16.02 -14.27 0.93
N VAL A 26 16.53 -15.28 1.64
CA VAL A 26 16.11 -15.60 3.02
C VAL A 26 16.46 -14.48 3.99
N THR A 27 17.65 -13.89 3.86
CA THR A 27 18.10 -12.79 4.73
C THR A 27 17.22 -11.54 4.56
N ILE A 28 16.88 -11.18 3.32
CA ILE A 28 15.98 -10.05 3.02
C ILE A 28 14.58 -10.36 3.58
N ARG A 29 14.03 -11.56 3.33
CA ARG A 29 12.72 -11.96 3.87
C ARG A 29 12.66 -11.77 5.39
N ARG A 30 13.68 -12.19 6.13
CA ARG A 30 13.71 -12.06 7.60
C ARG A 30 13.68 -10.61 8.07
N ARG A 31 14.34 -9.68 7.35
CA ARG A 31 14.29 -8.25 7.65
C ARG A 31 12.88 -7.69 7.42
N LEU A 32 12.29 -8.04 6.28
CA LEU A 32 10.93 -7.63 5.94
C LEU A 32 9.89 -8.23 6.90
N GLU A 33 10.09 -9.44 7.41
CA GLU A 33 9.20 -10.03 8.41
C GLU A 33 9.18 -9.25 9.74
N ALA A 34 10.28 -8.58 10.08
CA ALA A 34 10.38 -7.71 11.25
C ALA A 34 9.82 -6.30 10.99
N GLU A 35 9.92 -5.81 9.76
CA GLU A 35 9.44 -4.48 9.36
C GLU A 35 7.92 -4.47 9.09
N TYR A 36 7.39 -5.51 8.45
CA TYR A 36 5.98 -5.62 8.08
C TYR A 36 5.24 -6.51 9.08
N GLY A 37 4.71 -5.89 10.13
CA GLY A 37 3.99 -6.56 11.20
C GLY A 37 2.56 -6.98 10.83
N PRO A 38 1.78 -7.49 11.81
CA PRO A 38 0.40 -7.91 11.60
C PRO A 38 -0.55 -6.77 11.21
N GLU A 39 -0.22 -5.51 11.53
CA GLU A 39 -0.99 -4.31 11.18
C GLU A 39 -1.23 -4.17 9.68
N TYR A 40 -0.33 -4.68 8.83
CA TYR A 40 -0.50 -4.68 7.38
C TYR A 40 -1.62 -5.62 6.93
N ALA A 41 -1.84 -6.73 7.63
CA ALA A 41 -2.98 -7.60 7.37
C ALA A 41 -4.29 -6.86 7.70
N ALA A 42 -4.36 -6.28 8.90
CA ALA A 42 -5.53 -5.52 9.35
C ALA A 42 -5.82 -4.31 8.45
N PHE A 43 -4.80 -3.61 7.98
CA PHE A 43 -4.94 -2.50 7.05
C PHE A 43 -5.53 -2.95 5.71
N LEU A 44 -5.06 -4.07 5.17
CA LEU A 44 -5.56 -4.58 3.89
C LEU A 44 -6.98 -5.13 4.00
N ASP A 45 -7.34 -5.78 5.11
CA ASP A 45 -8.71 -6.21 5.37
C ASP A 45 -9.66 -4.99 5.45
N LEU A 46 -9.22 -3.91 6.11
CA LEU A 46 -9.93 -2.64 6.14
C LEU A 46 -10.04 -2.02 4.73
N ALA A 47 -8.97 -2.02 3.95
CA ALA A 47 -8.98 -1.47 2.60
C ALA A 47 -9.88 -2.27 1.64
N GLU A 48 -9.88 -3.60 1.74
CA GLU A 48 -10.74 -4.49 0.95
C GLU A 48 -12.23 -4.18 1.21
N THR A 49 -12.62 -4.12 2.48
CA THR A 49 -14.01 -3.80 2.87
C THR A 49 -14.43 -2.39 2.48
N LEU A 50 -13.49 -1.43 2.48
CA LEU A 50 -13.76 -0.03 2.15
C LEU A 50 -13.90 0.23 0.65
N ARG A 51 -13.24 -0.59 -0.19
CA ARG A 51 -13.13 -0.37 -1.64
C ARG A 51 -14.44 -0.04 -2.37
N PRO A 52 -15.57 -0.77 -2.17
CA PRO A 52 -16.84 -0.42 -2.83
C PRO A 52 -17.40 0.93 -2.36
N ARG A 53 -17.23 1.25 -1.06
CA ARG A 53 -17.72 2.50 -0.49
C ARG A 53 -16.93 3.71 -1.01
N VAL A 54 -15.60 3.59 -1.11
CA VAL A 54 -14.74 4.61 -1.75
C VAL A 54 -15.12 4.82 -3.22
N ALA A 55 -15.42 3.74 -3.95
CA ALA A 55 -15.85 3.83 -5.34
C ALA A 55 -17.17 4.60 -5.49
N ALA A 56 -18.11 4.40 -4.59
CA ALA A 56 -19.40 5.10 -4.57
C ALA A 56 -19.26 6.57 -4.12
N ALA A 57 -18.48 6.83 -3.06
CA ALA A 57 -18.33 8.16 -2.47
C ALA A 57 -17.42 9.10 -3.29
N ILE A 58 -16.48 8.55 -4.05
CA ILE A 58 -15.52 9.31 -4.86
C ILE A 58 -15.62 8.83 -6.32
N PRO A 59 -16.53 9.41 -7.14
CA PRO A 59 -16.74 8.97 -8.52
C PRO A 59 -15.54 9.23 -9.44
N GLN A 60 -14.71 10.24 -9.15
CA GLN A 60 -13.57 10.60 -9.98
C GLN A 60 -12.36 9.69 -9.71
N PHE A 61 -11.88 9.00 -10.74
CA PHE A 61 -10.75 8.07 -10.63
C PHE A 61 -9.49 8.71 -10.01
N ARG A 62 -9.09 9.90 -10.48
CA ARG A 62 -7.90 10.59 -9.97
C ARG A 62 -7.99 10.88 -8.47
N ARG A 63 -9.17 11.27 -7.97
CA ARG A 63 -9.37 11.50 -6.53
C ARG A 63 -9.31 10.21 -5.74
N ARG A 64 -9.83 9.09 -6.27
CA ARG A 64 -9.69 7.78 -5.62
C ARG A 64 -8.23 7.38 -5.47
N VAL A 65 -7.42 7.60 -6.50
CA VAL A 65 -5.97 7.34 -6.43
C VAL A 65 -5.34 8.18 -5.32
N GLN A 66 -5.62 9.48 -5.28
CA GLN A 66 -5.13 10.37 -4.22
C GLN A 66 -5.56 9.92 -2.82
N PHE A 67 -6.83 9.55 -2.65
CA PHE A 67 -7.36 9.05 -1.38
C PHE A 67 -6.58 7.81 -0.90
N TRP A 68 -6.30 6.85 -1.77
CA TRP A 68 -5.55 5.65 -1.37
C TRP A 68 -4.11 5.95 -0.96
N TYR A 69 -3.42 6.85 -1.67
CA TYR A 69 -2.10 7.33 -1.25
C TYR A 69 -2.17 8.04 0.10
N ALA A 70 -3.12 8.97 0.27
CA ALA A 70 -3.31 9.68 1.52
C ALA A 70 -3.63 8.74 2.70
N LEU A 71 -4.42 7.68 2.45
CA LEU A 71 -4.73 6.67 3.47
C LEU A 71 -3.49 5.86 3.88
N VAL A 72 -2.65 5.46 2.93
CA VAL A 72 -1.40 4.73 3.20
C VAL A 72 -0.40 5.63 3.96
N ASP A 73 -0.31 6.91 3.60
CA ASP A 73 0.58 7.89 4.23
C ASP A 73 0.01 8.46 5.55
N SER A 74 -1.19 8.03 5.95
CA SER A 74 -1.85 8.50 7.17
C SER A 74 -1.37 7.74 8.42
N PRO A 75 -1.73 8.22 9.63
CA PRO A 75 -1.47 7.50 10.87
C PRO A 75 -2.18 6.15 11.02
N VAL A 76 -3.05 5.75 10.07
CA VAL A 76 -3.88 4.53 10.18
C VAL A 76 -3.05 3.27 10.44
N LEU A 77 -1.93 3.07 9.73
CA LEU A 77 -1.06 1.90 9.96
C LEU A 77 -0.50 1.88 11.39
N GLY A 78 0.00 3.02 11.89
CA GLY A 78 0.50 3.12 13.26
C GLY A 78 -0.60 2.90 14.30
N LEU A 79 -1.80 3.44 14.06
CA LEU A 79 -2.95 3.22 14.94
C LEU A 79 -3.38 1.75 14.99
N LEU A 80 -3.30 1.03 13.87
CA LEU A 80 -3.55 -0.41 13.84
C LEU A 80 -2.46 -1.21 14.56
N ALA A 81 -1.19 -0.81 14.42
CA ALA A 81 -0.08 -1.41 15.15
C ALA A 81 -0.25 -1.27 16.68
N ASP A 82 -0.76 -0.12 17.13
CA ASP A 82 -1.06 0.15 18.54
C ASP A 82 -2.37 -0.49 19.03
N GLY A 83 -3.10 -1.25 18.19
CA GLY A 83 -4.40 -1.83 18.51
C GLY A 83 -5.55 -0.81 18.62
N ARG A 84 -5.33 0.43 18.20
CA ARG A 84 -6.29 1.55 18.27
C ARG A 84 -7.23 1.57 17.08
N HIS A 85 -7.94 0.45 16.85
CA HIS A 85 -8.81 0.26 15.69
C HIS A 85 -9.88 1.36 15.54
N ALA A 86 -10.52 1.77 16.63
CA ALA A 86 -11.53 2.85 16.57
C ALA A 86 -10.94 4.18 16.08
N ALA A 87 -9.73 4.54 16.52
CA ALA A 87 -9.04 5.74 16.06
C ALA A 87 -8.63 5.64 14.59
N ALA A 88 -8.18 4.46 14.15
CA ALA A 88 -7.89 4.19 12.74
C ALA A 88 -9.14 4.37 11.86
N THR A 89 -10.29 3.87 12.30
CA THR A 89 -11.57 4.10 11.62
C THR A 89 -11.92 5.59 11.54
N VAL A 90 -11.79 6.35 12.64
CA VAL A 90 -12.08 7.79 12.62
C VAL A 90 -11.18 8.55 11.63
N GLN A 91 -9.88 8.24 11.58
CA GLN A 91 -8.95 8.86 10.62
C GLN A 91 -9.33 8.55 9.17
N LEU A 92 -9.67 7.29 8.91
CA LEU A 92 -10.12 6.85 7.59
C LEU A 92 -11.41 7.55 7.15
N GLU A 93 -12.40 7.65 8.04
CA GLU A 93 -13.66 8.35 7.75
C GLU A 93 -13.44 9.84 7.49
N THR A 94 -12.52 10.45 8.23
CA THR A 94 -12.13 11.86 8.03
C THR A 94 -11.56 12.07 6.63
N LEU A 95 -10.60 11.24 6.21
CA LEU A 95 -10.04 11.29 4.86
C LEU A 95 -11.09 11.01 3.79
N LEU A 96 -11.98 10.04 4.00
CA LEU A 96 -13.03 9.73 3.03
C LEU A 96 -13.96 10.92 2.84
N ALA A 97 -14.36 11.58 3.93
CA ALA A 97 -15.18 12.78 3.88
C ALA A 97 -14.48 13.91 3.10
N GLU A 98 -13.21 14.20 3.40
CA GLU A 98 -12.41 15.21 2.71
C GLU A 98 -12.35 14.96 1.19
N TYR A 99 -12.05 13.73 0.78
CA TYR A 99 -11.90 13.40 -0.64
C TYR A 99 -13.23 13.24 -1.39
N SER A 100 -14.33 12.97 -0.68
CA SER A 100 -15.69 12.93 -1.25
C SER A 100 -16.30 14.32 -1.44
N ALA A 101 -15.99 15.28 -0.57
CA ALA A 101 -16.60 16.61 -0.57
C ALA A 101 -15.92 17.60 -1.54
N ALA A 102 -14.61 17.44 -1.77
CA ALA A 102 -13.85 18.43 -2.53
C ALA A 102 -13.93 18.24 -4.06
N ALA A 103 -13.77 19.35 -4.79
CA ALA A 103 -13.48 19.37 -6.24
C ALA A 103 -11.96 19.24 -6.49
N ILE A 104 -11.57 18.70 -7.65
CA ILE A 104 -10.20 18.25 -7.95
C ILE A 104 -9.16 19.38 -7.72
N PRO A 105 -8.14 19.22 -6.86
CA PRO A 105 -7.00 20.14 -6.82
C PRO A 105 -6.17 20.01 -8.11
N ALA A 106 -5.81 21.13 -8.72
CA ALA A 106 -5.24 21.20 -10.07
C ALA A 106 -3.80 20.68 -10.20
N ASP A 107 -3.13 20.33 -9.10
CA ASP A 107 -1.67 20.20 -9.00
C ASP A 107 -1.16 18.81 -8.54
N PHE A 108 -1.97 17.76 -8.62
CA PHE A 108 -1.49 16.42 -8.26
C PHE A 108 -0.53 15.80 -9.30
N HIS A 109 0.72 15.60 -8.88
CA HIS A 109 1.80 14.98 -9.65
C HIS A 109 2.09 13.51 -9.24
N GLY A 110 1.26 12.90 -8.38
CA GLY A 110 1.55 11.63 -7.69
C GLY A 110 1.40 10.35 -8.51
N TRP A 111 1.49 10.43 -9.84
CA TRP A 111 1.67 9.26 -10.70
C TRP A 111 2.45 9.65 -11.96
N LYS A 112 3.75 9.36 -11.99
CA LYS A 112 4.43 9.06 -13.26
C LYS A 112 4.42 7.54 -13.40
N PRO A 113 3.77 6.94 -14.40
CA PRO A 113 4.03 5.55 -14.70
C PRO A 113 5.53 5.44 -14.98
N MET A 114 6.20 4.47 -14.34
CA MET A 114 7.60 4.16 -14.62
C MET A 114 7.68 3.49 -16.00
N LEU A 115 7.49 4.28 -17.05
CA LEU A 115 7.63 3.92 -18.46
C LEU A 115 8.68 4.84 -19.09
N THR A 116 9.92 4.75 -18.60
CA THR A 116 11.12 4.85 -19.44
C THR A 116 12.27 4.20 -18.66
N VAL A 117 12.24 2.87 -18.51
CA VAL A 117 13.51 2.15 -18.56
C VAL A 117 13.77 1.97 -20.05
N GLU A 118 14.29 3.02 -20.68
CA GLU A 118 14.94 2.86 -21.97
C GLU A 118 15.98 1.77 -21.80
N SER A 119 15.87 0.78 -22.67
CA SER A 119 16.81 -0.30 -22.88
C SER A 119 18.23 0.24 -22.97
N ARG A 120 18.95 0.24 -21.84
CA ARG A 120 20.41 0.08 -21.84
C ARG A 120 20.72 -1.40 -21.63
N LEU A 121 20.41 -2.16 -22.68
CA LEU A 121 21.26 -3.27 -23.09
C LEU A 121 21.94 -2.77 -24.35
N SER A 122 23.05 -2.06 -24.12
CA SER A 122 24.08 -1.81 -25.13
C SER A 122 24.80 -3.12 -25.44
N ASP A 123 25.08 -3.32 -26.72
CA ASP A 123 26.26 -3.93 -27.33
C ASP A 123 26.81 -5.27 -26.78
#